data_AF-A0A661SS41-F1
#
_entry.id   AF-A0A661SS41-F1
#
_cell.length_a   1.000
_cell.length_b   1.000
_cell.length_c   1.000
_cell.angle_alpha   90.00
_cell.angle_beta   90.00
_cell.angle_gamma   90.00
#
_symmetry.space_group_name_H-M   'P 1'
#
loop_
_entity.id
_entity.type
_entity.pdbx_description
1 polymer ?
#
loop_
_entity_poly.entity_id
_entity_poly.type
_entity_poly.pdbx_seq_one_letter_code
_entity_poly.pdbx_strand_id
1 'polypeptide(L)'
;MFTSQLSDMVLEDPSVSKTLNNIREYPEKFKNLFEQAMRRWISGQHNVPDVETWKAFSMRVWTGMAKMMTICDNDKRVAVFTSAGTLSVVMQMALELSDEQTMKLIWKILNTSVSAFEYDKNRLSLLAFNSATHLEIQNDPQLLTYR
;
A
#
# COMPACT_ATOMS: atom_id res chain seq x y z
N MET A 1 3.47 -6.16 -10.90
CA MET A 1 4.02 -4.89 -10.37
C MET A 1 5.43 -5.07 -9.83
N PHE A 2 5.65 -5.79 -8.72
CA PHE A 2 7.02 -6.03 -8.23
C PHE A 2 7.88 -6.80 -9.25
N THR A 3 7.41 -7.99 -9.65
CA THR A 3 8.12 -8.89 -10.58
C THR A 3 8.37 -8.25 -11.94
N SER A 4 7.47 -7.39 -12.39
CA SER A 4 7.61 -6.71 -13.69
C SER A 4 8.77 -5.71 -13.73
N GLN A 5 9.22 -5.21 -12.57
CA GLN A 5 10.38 -4.31 -12.52
C GLN A 5 11.71 -5.06 -12.48
N LEU A 6 11.71 -6.35 -12.10
CA LEU A 6 12.92 -7.11 -11.82
C LEU A 6 13.80 -7.31 -13.06
N SER A 7 13.20 -7.53 -14.23
CA SER A 7 13.96 -7.76 -15.46
C SER A 7 14.87 -6.58 -15.79
N ASP A 8 14.31 -5.36 -15.81
CA ASP A 8 15.08 -4.14 -16.08
C ASP A 8 16.08 -3.86 -14.97
N MET A 9 15.70 -4.09 -13.70
CA MET A 9 16.62 -3.92 -12.57
C MET A 9 17.82 -4.88 -12.64
N VAL A 10 17.65 -6.11 -13.14
CA VAL A 10 18.75 -7.07 -13.36
C VAL A 10 19.63 -6.67 -14.54
N LEU A 11 19.05 -6.09 -15.60
CA LEU A 11 19.82 -5.56 -16.72
C LEU A 11 20.68 -4.35 -16.31
N GLU A 12 20.15 -3.48 -15.44
CA GLU A 12 20.85 -2.31 -14.90
C GLU A 12 21.89 -2.68 -13.83
N ASP A 13 21.56 -3.63 -12.95
CA ASP A 13 22.45 -4.16 -11.92
C ASP A 13 22.35 -5.70 -11.83
N PRO A 14 23.32 -6.44 -12.43
CA PRO A 14 23.35 -7.90 -12.36
C PRO A 14 23.42 -8.47 -10.94
N SER A 15 23.85 -7.70 -9.94
CA SER A 15 23.90 -8.13 -8.54
C SER A 15 22.51 -8.39 -7.95
N VAL A 16 21.45 -7.80 -8.54
CA VAL A 16 20.05 -8.04 -8.20
C VAL A 16 19.70 -9.52 -8.34
N SER A 17 20.20 -10.19 -9.38
CA SER A 17 19.95 -11.63 -9.60
C SER A 17 20.49 -12.48 -8.43
N LYS A 18 21.69 -12.14 -7.94
CA LYS A 18 22.28 -12.81 -6.77
C LYS A 18 21.44 -12.60 -5.50
N THR A 19 20.90 -11.39 -5.31
CA THR A 19 20.00 -11.08 -4.20
C THR A 19 18.69 -11.87 -4.30
N LEU A 20 18.12 -12.01 -5.49
CA LEU A 20 16.90 -12.78 -5.75
C LEU A 20 17.07 -14.28 -5.45
N ASN A 21 18.23 -14.85 -5.76
CA ASN A 21 18.50 -16.27 -5.48
C ASN A 21 18.65 -16.56 -3.98
N ASN A 22 19.02 -15.55 -3.18
CA ASN A 22 19.32 -15.69 -1.74
C ASN A 22 18.31 -14.95 -0.84
N ILE A 23 17.09 -14.69 -1.32
CA ILE A 23 16.07 -13.89 -0.59
C ILE A 23 15.82 -14.41 0.82
N ARG A 24 15.82 -15.74 1.00
CA ARG A 24 15.55 -16.39 2.29
C ARG A 24 16.68 -16.19 3.31
N GLU A 25 17.90 -15.97 2.84
CA GLU A 25 19.08 -15.79 3.70
C GLU A 25 19.28 -14.33 4.12
N TYR A 26 18.72 -13.37 3.36
CA TYR A 26 18.92 -11.94 3.59
C TYR A 26 17.62 -11.13 3.47
N PRO A 27 16.71 -11.21 4.47
CA PRO A 27 15.42 -10.53 4.44
C PRO A 27 15.53 -9.00 4.29
N GLU A 28 16.55 -8.37 4.86
CA GLU A 28 16.80 -6.93 4.70
C GLU A 28 17.19 -6.54 3.27
N LYS A 29 17.98 -7.37 2.58
CA LYS A 29 18.33 -7.11 1.17
C LYS A 29 17.11 -7.25 0.27
N PHE A 30 16.25 -8.23 0.56
CA PHE A 30 14.98 -8.36 -0.15
C PHE A 30 14.06 -7.17 0.07
N LYS A 31 13.92 -6.70 1.32
CA LYS A 31 13.14 -5.50 1.64
C LYS A 31 13.65 -4.29 0.86
N ASN A 32 14.97 -4.07 0.83
CA ASN A 32 15.57 -2.98 0.06
C ASN A 32 15.26 -3.11 -1.45
N LEU A 33 15.44 -4.31 -2.02
CA LEU A 33 15.13 -4.56 -3.43
C LEU A 33 13.65 -4.33 -3.75
N PHE A 34 12.76 -4.81 -2.88
CA PHE A 34 11.32 -4.62 -3.00
C PHE A 34 10.95 -3.14 -2.91
N GLU A 35 11.58 -2.37 -2.02
CA GLU A 35 11.41 -0.91 -1.94
C GLU A 35 11.88 -0.20 -3.23
N GLN A 36 13.01 -0.58 -3.80
CA GLN A 36 13.49 -0.01 -5.06
C GLN A 36 12.52 -0.27 -6.22
N ALA A 37 12.03 -1.50 -6.35
CA ALA A 37 11.04 -1.84 -7.37
C ALA A 37 9.72 -1.06 -7.19
N MET A 38 9.25 -0.90 -5.95
CA MET A 38 8.08 -0.07 -5.64
C MET A 38 8.31 1.40 -6.01
N ARG A 39 9.49 1.97 -5.71
CA ARG A 39 9.86 3.34 -6.08
C ARG A 39 9.82 3.54 -7.60
N ARG A 40 10.36 2.59 -8.37
CA ARG A 40 10.32 2.63 -9.85
C ARG A 40 8.90 2.61 -10.39
N TRP A 41 8.03 1.78 -9.81
CA TRP A 41 6.64 1.70 -10.24
C TRP A 41 5.84 2.97 -9.90
N ILE A 42 6.02 3.50 -8.69
CA ILE A 42 5.33 4.70 -8.21
C ILE A 42 5.78 5.96 -8.96
N SER A 43 7.07 6.06 -9.34
CA SER A 43 7.56 7.22 -10.09
C SER A 43 6.91 7.36 -11.47
N GLY A 44 6.36 6.28 -12.02
CA GLY A 44 5.80 6.24 -13.38
C GLY A 44 6.84 6.39 -14.49
N GLN A 45 8.13 6.44 -14.15
CA GLN A 45 9.23 6.58 -15.12
C GLN A 45 9.64 5.22 -15.72
N HIS A 46 9.26 4.11 -15.08
CA HIS A 46 9.58 2.75 -15.50
C HIS A 46 8.30 1.94 -15.73
N ASN A 47 7.33 2.54 -16.42
CA ASN A 47 6.11 1.83 -16.79
C ASN A 47 6.45 0.69 -17.75
N VAL A 48 6.01 -0.52 -17.40
CA VAL A 48 6.19 -1.72 -18.21
C VAL A 48 4.92 -1.93 -19.04
N PRO A 49 5.02 -2.22 -20.35
CA PRO A 49 3.86 -2.56 -21.17
C PRO A 49 3.00 -3.64 -20.51
N ASP A 50 1.68 -3.52 -20.66
CA ASP A 50 0.68 -4.46 -20.13
C ASP A 50 0.64 -4.62 -18.60
N VAL A 51 1.38 -3.78 -17.86
CA VAL A 51 1.32 -3.71 -16.40
C VAL A 51 0.59 -2.43 -15.99
N GLU A 52 -0.38 -2.56 -15.08
CA GLU A 52 -1.08 -1.41 -14.50
C GLU A 52 -0.07 -0.42 -13.91
N THR A 53 -0.14 0.85 -14.33
CA THR A 53 0.71 1.93 -13.81
C THR A 53 0.25 2.39 -12.44
N TRP A 54 1.11 3.03 -11.65
CA TRP A 54 0.72 3.64 -10.39
C TRP A 54 -0.46 4.60 -10.56
N LYS A 55 -0.40 5.46 -11.57
CA LYS A 55 -1.49 6.41 -11.88
C LYS A 55 -2.81 5.70 -12.17
N ALA A 56 -2.80 4.61 -12.94
CA ALA A 56 -4.00 3.84 -13.25
C ALA A 56 -4.56 3.15 -12.00
N PHE A 57 -3.68 2.56 -11.19
CA PHE A 57 -4.04 1.95 -9.90
C PHE A 57 -4.67 2.98 -8.96
N SER A 58 -4.02 4.13 -8.75
CA SER A 58 -4.52 5.17 -7.85
C SER A 58 -5.87 5.73 -8.32
N MET A 59 -6.00 5.98 -9.62
CA MET A 59 -7.27 6.43 -10.22
C MET A 59 -8.40 5.42 -10.01
N ARG A 60 -8.12 4.12 -10.12
CA ARG A 60 -9.09 3.06 -9.86
C ARG A 60 -9.53 3.04 -8.40
N VAL A 61 -8.61 3.22 -7.45
CA VAL A 61 -8.93 3.32 -6.02
C VAL A 61 -9.76 4.57 -5.72
N TRP A 62 -9.35 5.75 -6.19
CA TRP A 62 -10.10 7.00 -6.00
C TRP A 62 -11.52 6.89 -6.57
N THR A 63 -11.66 6.33 -7.77
CA THR A 63 -12.97 6.12 -8.40
C THR A 63 -13.84 5.17 -7.58
N GLY A 64 -13.27 4.10 -7.01
CA GLY A 64 -13.97 3.18 -6.14
C GLY A 64 -14.47 3.85 -4.86
N MET A 65 -13.62 4.64 -4.22
CA MET A 65 -13.98 5.39 -3.01
C MET A 65 -15.06 6.43 -3.27
N ALA A 66 -14.92 7.24 -4.33
CA ALA A 66 -15.92 8.24 -4.69
C ALA A 66 -17.30 7.62 -4.97
N LYS A 67 -17.33 6.47 -5.65
CA LYS A 67 -18.56 5.69 -5.87
C LYS A 67 -19.17 5.21 -4.56
N MET A 68 -18.35 4.66 -3.66
CA MET A 68 -18.82 4.21 -2.34
C MET A 68 -19.42 5.37 -1.55
N MET A 69 -18.71 6.52 -1.46
CA MET A 69 -19.18 7.73 -0.77
C MET A 69 -20.47 8.30 -1.37
N THR A 70 -20.70 8.09 -2.67
CA THR A 70 -21.94 8.53 -3.34
C THR A 70 -23.12 7.59 -3.07
N ILE A 71 -22.89 6.28 -3.05
CA ILE A 71 -23.94 5.25 -2.91
C ILE A 71 -24.33 5.06 -1.43
N CYS A 72 -23.37 5.18 -0.52
CA CYS A 72 -23.62 5.08 0.90
C CYS A 72 -23.97 6.46 1.45
N ASP A 73 -25.24 6.69 1.78
CA ASP A 73 -25.69 7.91 2.47
C ASP A 73 -24.83 8.21 3.71
N ASN A 74 -24.73 9.48 4.10
CA ASN A 74 -23.83 9.98 5.16
C ASN A 74 -24.03 9.31 6.53
N ASP A 75 -25.16 8.65 6.78
CA ASP A 75 -25.48 8.01 8.06
C ASP A 75 -25.10 6.51 8.12
N LYS A 76 -24.46 5.98 7.08
CA LYS A 76 -24.11 4.55 7.01
C LYS A 76 -22.68 4.31 7.48
N ARG A 77 -22.50 3.23 8.24
CA ARG A 77 -21.17 2.68 8.56
C ARG A 77 -20.81 1.60 7.56
N VAL A 78 -19.70 1.78 6.85
CA VAL A 78 -19.23 0.84 5.82
C VAL A 78 -17.92 0.20 6.28
N ALA A 79 -17.82 -1.13 6.17
CA ALA A 79 -16.57 -1.86 6.38
C ALA A 79 -15.98 -2.25 5.02
N VAL A 80 -14.71 -1.94 4.81
CA VAL A 80 -13.98 -2.25 3.57
C VAL A 80 -12.77 -3.13 3.89
N PHE A 81 -12.72 -4.30 3.28
CA PHE A 81 -11.58 -5.23 3.40
C PHE A 81 -10.67 -5.04 2.20
N THR A 82 -9.40 -4.70 2.44
CA THR A 82 -8.49 -4.34 1.36
C THR A 82 -7.02 -4.59 1.71
N SER A 83 -6.13 -4.23 0.78
CA SER A 83 -4.68 -4.36 0.92
C SER A 83 -4.02 -3.06 1.41
N ALA A 84 -2.78 -3.16 1.90
CA ALA A 84 -1.98 -2.00 2.30
C ALA A 84 -1.80 -0.97 1.16
N GLY A 85 -1.62 -1.42 -0.07
CA GLY A 85 -1.47 -0.53 -1.23
C GLY A 85 -2.75 0.25 -1.57
N THR A 86 -3.91 -0.36 -1.37
CA THR A 86 -5.19 0.35 -1.54
C THR A 86 -5.42 1.33 -0.40
N LEU A 87 -5.22 0.89 0.86
CA LEU A 87 -5.38 1.76 2.03
C LEU A 87 -4.41 2.96 1.97
N SER A 88 -3.18 2.80 1.48
CA SER A 88 -2.26 3.93 1.32
C SER A 88 -2.77 4.97 0.32
N VAL A 89 -3.41 4.55 -0.78
CA VAL A 89 -4.02 5.50 -1.74
C VAL A 89 -5.27 6.17 -1.14
N VAL A 90 -6.01 5.48 -0.27
CA VAL A 90 -7.10 6.11 0.49
C VAL A 90 -6.54 7.18 1.45
N MET A 91 -5.43 6.88 2.14
CA MET A 91 -4.71 7.85 2.97
C MET A 91 -4.18 9.02 2.14
N GLN A 92 -3.68 8.75 0.94
CA GLN A 92 -3.24 9.77 -0.02
C GLN A 92 -4.38 10.75 -0.33
N MET A 93 -5.58 10.22 -0.58
CA MET A 93 -6.77 11.03 -0.85
C MET A 93 -7.21 11.84 0.38
N ALA A 94 -7.20 11.23 1.56
CA ALA A 94 -7.68 11.87 2.80
C ALA A 94 -6.72 12.95 3.35
N LEU A 95 -5.41 12.80 3.13
CA LEU A 95 -4.37 13.68 3.68
C LEU A 95 -3.59 14.45 2.61
N GLU A 96 -4.04 14.38 1.35
CA GLU A 96 -3.41 15.07 0.20
C GLU A 96 -1.90 14.77 0.05
N LEU A 97 -1.54 13.50 0.23
CA LEU A 97 -0.13 13.10 0.23
C LEU A 97 0.47 13.07 -1.17
N SER A 98 1.76 13.33 -1.26
CA SER A 98 2.53 13.01 -2.47
C SER A 98 2.65 11.49 -2.66
N ASP A 99 2.97 11.07 -3.88
CA ASP A 99 3.23 9.66 -4.19
C ASP A 99 4.36 9.07 -3.32
N GLU A 100 5.40 9.87 -3.04
CA GLU A 100 6.51 9.45 -2.18
C GLU A 100 6.07 9.27 -0.71
N GLN A 101 5.27 10.19 -0.18
CA GLN A 101 4.71 10.08 1.16
C GLN A 101 3.79 8.86 1.26
N THR A 102 2.98 8.61 0.22
CA THR A 102 2.10 7.44 0.12
C THR A 102 2.89 6.14 0.16
N MET A 103 4.01 6.07 -0.55
CA MET A 103 4.88 4.90 -0.51
C MET A 103 5.46 4.63 0.88
N LYS A 104 5.87 5.67 1.61
CA LYS A 104 6.39 5.53 2.99
C LYS A 104 5.33 4.93 3.92
N LEU A 105 4.05 5.22 3.68
CA LEU A 105 2.93 4.67 4.47
C LEU A 105 2.67 3.18 4.21
N ILE A 106 2.81 2.69 2.97
CA ILE A 106 2.56 1.27 2.63
C ILE A 106 3.28 0.32 3.59
N TRP A 107 4.52 0.65 3.96
CA TRP A 107 5.37 -0.18 4.84
C TRP A 107 4.99 -0.15 6.31
N LYS A 108 4.16 0.81 6.72
CA LYS A 108 3.74 0.96 8.12
C LYS A 108 2.43 0.23 8.40
N ILE A 109 1.64 -0.03 7.36
CA ILE A 109 0.35 -0.70 7.49
C ILE A 109 0.57 -2.15 7.93
N LEU A 110 0.07 -2.47 9.12
CA LEU A 110 0.07 -3.80 9.69
C LEU A 110 -1.01 -4.63 9.01
N ASN A 111 -0.74 -5.92 8.86
CA ASN A 111 -1.79 -6.87 8.48
C ASN A 111 -2.89 -6.82 9.54
N THR A 112 -4.13 -7.00 9.08
CA THR A 112 -5.36 -6.96 9.89
C THR A 112 -5.58 -5.67 10.68
N SER A 113 -4.81 -4.60 10.44
CA SER A 113 -5.08 -3.31 11.07
C SER A 113 -6.41 -2.70 10.61
N VAL A 114 -6.98 -1.87 11.48
CA VAL A 114 -8.18 -1.09 11.22
C VAL A 114 -7.81 0.39 11.12
N SER A 115 -8.26 1.01 10.03
CA SER A 115 -8.24 2.47 9.88
C SER A 115 -9.69 2.95 9.76
N ALA A 116 -9.99 4.09 10.39
CA ALA A 116 -11.31 4.68 10.42
C ALA A 116 -11.28 6.06 9.77
N PHE A 117 -12.30 6.36 8.98
CA PHE A 117 -12.48 7.62 8.30
C PHE A 117 -13.91 8.11 8.51
N GLU A 118 -14.05 9.41 8.66
CA GLU A 118 -15.32 10.09 8.46
C GLU A 118 -15.44 10.46 6.98
N TYR A 119 -16.63 10.30 6.41
CA TYR A 119 -16.86 10.66 5.02
C TYR A 119 -18.18 11.41 4.85
N ASP A 120 -18.19 12.36 3.92
CA ASP A 120 -19.40 12.91 3.31
C ASP A 120 -19.33 12.70 1.79
N LYS A 121 -20.26 13.26 1.01
CA LYS A 121 -20.25 13.08 -0.45
C LYS A 121 -19.01 13.64 -1.15
N ASN A 122 -18.28 14.56 -0.50
CA ASN A 122 -17.18 15.33 -1.09
C ASN A 122 -15.85 15.17 -0.35
N ARG A 123 -15.86 14.75 0.92
CA ARG A 123 -14.68 14.73 1.79
C ARG A 123 -14.50 13.40 2.48
N LEU A 124 -13.24 13.04 2.68
CA LEU A 124 -12.82 11.90 3.49
C LEU A 124 -11.78 12.39 4.51
N SER A 125 -12.11 12.28 5.80
CA SER A 125 -11.27 12.73 6.90
C SER A 125 -10.78 11.53 7.71
N LEU A 126 -9.49 11.49 8.01
CA LEU A 126 -8.92 10.43 8.84
C LEU A 126 -9.32 10.59 10.32
N LEU A 127 -9.81 9.52 10.94
CA LEU A 127 -10.10 9.46 12.38
C LEU A 127 -9.07 8.60 13.13
N ALA A 128 -8.70 7.46 12.57
CA ALA A 128 -7.72 6.54 13.14
C ALA A 128 -6.99 5.81 12.03
N PHE A 129 -5.69 5.56 12.23
CA PHE A 129 -4.86 4.87 11.27
C PHE A 129 -4.18 3.67 11.90
N ASN A 130 -4.23 2.54 11.20
CA ASN A 130 -3.36 1.39 11.45
C ASN A 130 -3.47 0.78 12.87
N SER A 131 -4.67 0.77 13.44
CA SER A 131 -4.90 0.19 14.78
C SER A 131 -4.94 -1.33 14.73
N ALA A 132 -4.08 -1.97 15.53
CA ALA A 132 -4.13 -3.41 15.81
C ALA A 132 -4.70 -3.72 17.20
N THR A 133 -5.37 -2.75 17.84
CA THR A 133 -5.77 -2.84 19.25
C THR A 133 -6.67 -4.04 19.54
N HIS A 134 -7.52 -4.45 18.60
CA HIS A 134 -8.37 -5.65 18.73
C HIS A 134 -7.56 -6.96 18.89
N LEU A 135 -6.31 -7.00 18.42
CA LEU A 135 -5.36 -8.10 18.65
C LEU A 135 -4.56 -7.88 19.93
N GLU A 136 -4.08 -6.65 20.17
CA GLU A 136 -3.27 -6.32 21.35
C GLU A 136 -4.00 -6.64 22.66
N ILE A 137 -5.31 -6.38 22.74
CA ILE A 137 -6.12 -6.68 23.93
C ILE A 137 -6.24 -8.18 24.24
N GLN A 138 -5.96 -9.05 23.28
CA GLN A 138 -5.97 -10.50 23.52
C GLN A 138 -4.73 -10.94 24.33
N ASN A 139 -3.69 -10.09 24.39
CA ASN A 139 -2.42 -10.35 25.08
C ASN A 139 -1.78 -11.70 24.66
N ASP A 140 -2.00 -12.12 23.41
CA ASP A 140 -1.43 -13.32 22.83
C ASP A 140 -0.30 -12.92 21.86
N PRO A 141 0.97 -13.18 22.20
CA PRO A 141 2.11 -12.84 21.36
C PRO A 141 2.11 -13.60 20.02
N GLN A 142 1.34 -14.68 19.87
CA GLN A 142 1.22 -15.41 18.59
C GLN A 142 0.39 -14.67 17.55
N LEU A 143 -0.46 -13.73 17.97
CA LEU A 143 -1.32 -12.95 17.07
C LEU A 143 -0.59 -11.74 16.44
N LEU A 144 0.56 -11.35 16.99
CA LEU A 144 1.31 -10.17 16.57
C LEU A 144 2.71 -10.55 16.09
N THR A 145 2.95 -10.39 14.80
CA THR A 145 4.29 -10.49 14.22
C THR A 145 4.88 -9.09 14.07
N TYR A 146 5.83 -8.74 14.95
CA TYR A 146 6.63 -7.52 14.79
C TYR A 146 7.72 -7.75 13.74
N ARG A 147 8.02 -6.71 12.96
CA ARG A 147 9.16 -6.65 12.04
C ARG A 147 10.21 -5.70 12.59
#